data_AF-A0A497NQR5-F1
#
_entry.id   AF-A0A497NQR5-F1
#
_cell.length_a   1.000
_cell.length_b   1.000
_cell.length_c   1.000
_cell.angle_alpha   90.00
_cell.angle_beta   90.00
_cell.angle_gamma   90.00
#
_symmetry.space_group_name_H-M   'P 1'
#
loop_
_entity.id
_entity.type
_entity.pdbx_description
1 polymer ?
#
loop_
_entity_poly.entity_id
_entity_poly.type
_entity_poly.pdbx_seq_one_letter_code
_entity_poly.pdbx_strand_id
1 'polypeptide(L)' 'MKEAPAPHREEASTRMRVSRSVEDYLEAILVLSREKGHARVLEIARFLGVRPPSVTQMLRKLRDRGLVRYE' A
#
# COMPACT_ATOMS: atom_id res chain seq x y z
N MET A 1 37.06 14.07 23.43
CA MET A 1 35.94 14.80 22.81
C MET A 1 36.00 14.50 21.33
N LYS A 2 35.26 13.49 20.85
CA LYS A 2 35.11 13.22 19.42
C LYS A 2 33.68 13.57 19.08
N GLU A 3 33.52 14.56 18.22
CA GLU A 3 32.24 15.12 17.80
C GLU A 3 31.32 14.01 17.29
N ALA A 4 30.06 14.10 17.71
CA ALA A 4 28.98 13.24 17.26
C ALA A 4 28.75 13.40 15.74
N PRO A 5 28.28 12.35 15.04
CA PRO A 5 28.01 12.44 13.62
C PRO A 5 26.87 13.44 13.32
N ALA A 6 27.07 14.25 12.29
CA ALA A 6 26.09 15.20 11.78
C ALA A 6 24.77 14.50 11.39
N PRO A 7 23.60 15.10 11.67
CA PRO A 7 22.33 14.45 11.41
C PRO A 7 21.75 14.82 10.03
N HIS A 8 21.14 13.82 9.39
CA HIS A 8 20.12 13.91 8.34
C HIS A 8 20.50 14.56 6.99
N ARG A 9 20.95 13.75 6.03
CA ARG A 9 20.60 13.96 4.61
C ARG A 9 20.57 12.65 3.82
N GLU A 10 19.69 11.73 4.20
CA GLU A 10 19.48 10.49 3.43
C GLU A 10 17.99 10.10 3.32
N GLU A 11 17.08 11.08 3.38
CA GLU A 11 15.63 10.78 3.32
C GLU A 11 15.11 10.52 1.89
N ALA A 12 15.95 10.66 0.85
CA ALA A 12 15.49 10.60 -0.54
C ALA A 12 15.87 9.34 -1.33
N SER A 13 16.67 8.39 -0.79
CA SER A 13 17.32 7.35 -1.60
C SER A 13 16.86 5.89 -1.44
N THR A 14 15.81 5.59 -0.65
CA THR A 14 15.33 4.18 -0.47
C THR A 14 13.85 3.95 -0.79
N ARG A 15 13.18 4.86 -1.52
CA ARG A 15 11.87 4.49 -2.12
C ARG A 15 12.00 3.67 -3.40
N MET A 16 13.23 3.30 -3.77
CA MET A 16 13.51 2.36 -4.84
C MET A 16 13.57 0.94 -4.29
N ARG A 17 12.42 0.38 -3.90
CA ARG A 17 12.24 -1.08 -3.77
C ARG A 17 10.88 -1.53 -4.30
N VAL A 18 10.99 -2.36 -5.32
CA VAL A 18 10.07 -3.37 -5.84
C VAL A 18 9.13 -3.95 -4.77
N SER A 19 7.83 -4.07 -5.12
CA SER A 19 6.67 -4.54 -4.34
C SER A 19 6.01 -3.51 -3.40
N ARG A 20 4.71 -3.25 -3.64
CA ARG A 20 3.80 -2.53 -2.73
C ARG A 20 3.65 -3.29 -1.40
N SER A 21 3.50 -2.55 -0.30
CA SER A 21 3.32 -3.12 1.06
C SER A 21 1.85 -3.51 1.32
N VAL A 22 1.58 -4.27 2.38
CA VAL A 22 0.20 -4.54 2.86
C VAL A 22 -0.50 -3.25 3.31
N GLU A 23 0.24 -2.36 3.96
CA GLU A 23 -0.27 -1.08 4.46
C GLU A 23 -0.78 -0.20 3.31
N ASP A 24 -0.03 -0.12 2.20
CA ASP A 24 -0.44 0.63 1.00
C ASP A 24 -1.82 0.16 0.49
N TYR A 25 -2.07 -1.15 0.48
CA TYR A 25 -3.35 -1.70 0.03
C TYR A 25 -4.50 -1.40 1.01
N LEU A 26 -4.25 -1.52 2.32
CA LEU A 26 -5.27 -1.20 3.32
C LEU A 26 -5.64 0.28 3.31
N GLU A 27 -4.64 1.16 3.18
CA GLU A 27 -4.85 2.60 3.04
C GLU A 27 -5.68 2.90 1.79
N ALA A 28 -5.30 2.36 0.63
CA ALA A 28 -6.05 2.56 -0.62
C ALA A 28 -7.51 2.10 -0.51
N ILE A 29 -7.75 0.93 0.09
CA ILE A 29 -9.11 0.41 0.30
C ILE A 29 -9.90 1.34 1.22
N LEU A 30 -9.31 1.79 2.33
CA LEU A 30 -9.96 2.69 3.28
C LEU A 30 -10.30 4.04 2.62
N VAL A 31 -9.35 4.64 1.91
CA VAL A 31 -9.53 5.92 1.22
C VAL A 31 -10.65 5.82 0.19
N LEU A 32 -10.62 4.80 -0.68
CA LEU A 32 -11.64 4.62 -1.72
C LEU A 32 -13.01 4.26 -1.13
N SER A 33 -13.06 3.50 -0.03
CA SER A 33 -14.32 3.09 0.60
C SER A 33 -15.01 4.21 1.37
N ARG A 34 -14.28 5.24 1.82
CA ARG A 34 -14.88 6.38 2.56
C ARG A 34 -15.92 7.15 1.75
N GLU A 35 -15.79 7.20 0.43
CA GLU A 35 -16.73 7.93 -0.43
C GLU A 35 -17.95 7.09 -0.83
N LYS A 36 -17.77 5.78 -1.08
CA LYS A 36 -18.77 4.92 -1.74
C LYS A 36 -19.20 3.71 -0.91
N GLY A 37 -18.64 3.53 0.28
CA GLY A 37 -18.79 2.34 1.12
C GLY A 37 -18.06 1.09 0.60
N HIS A 38 -17.37 1.16 -0.53
CA HIS A 38 -16.63 0.05 -1.13
C HIS A 38 -15.47 0.55 -2.00
N ALA A 39 -14.49 -0.33 -2.25
CA ALA A 39 -13.38 -0.08 -3.15
C ALA A 39 -13.35 -1.13 -4.26
N ARG A 40 -13.38 -0.71 -5.53
CA ARG A 40 -13.32 -1.64 -6.67
C ARG A 40 -11.88 -1.96 -7.05
N VAL A 41 -11.64 -3.17 -7.53
CA VAL A 41 -10.31 -3.64 -7.98
C VAL A 41 -9.64 -2.66 -8.95
N LEU A 42 -10.40 -2.15 -9.93
CA LEU A 42 -9.87 -1.20 -10.91
C LEU A 42 -9.52 0.16 -10.30
N GLU A 43 -10.25 0.60 -9.27
CA GLU A 43 -9.96 1.86 -8.56
C GLU A 43 -8.70 1.71 -7.72
N ILE A 44 -8.58 0.61 -6.97
CA ILE A 44 -7.38 0.29 -6.17
C ILE A 44 -6.14 0.17 -7.07
N ALA A 45 -6.28 -0.51 -8.22
CA ALA A 45 -5.22 -0.68 -9.20
C ALA A 45 -4.70 0.69 -9.71
N ARG A 46 -5.62 1.59 -10.08
CA ARG A 46 -5.28 2.94 -10.51
C ARG A 46 -4.66 3.77 -9.38
N PHE A 47 -5.25 3.71 -8.19
CA PHE A 47 -4.76 4.44 -7.01
C PHE A 47 -3.33 4.05 -6.64
N LEU A 48 -3.02 2.75 -6.69
CA LEU A 48 -1.69 2.21 -6.35
C LEU A 48 -0.75 2.09 -7.54
N GLY A 49 -1.15 2.44 -8.76
CA GLY A 49 -0.32 2.28 -9.97
C GLY A 49 0.13 0.84 -10.21
N VAL A 50 -0.73 -0.14 -9.94
CA VAL A 50 -0.46 -1.58 -10.13
C VAL A 50 -1.45 -2.21 -11.09
N ARG A 51 -1.17 -3.45 -11.54
CA ARG A 51 -2.09 -4.18 -12.42
C ARG A 51 -3.25 -4.79 -11.61
N PRO A 52 -4.48 -4.86 -12.17
CA PRO A 52 -5.63 -5.47 -11.49
C PRO A 52 -5.39 -6.90 -10.95
N PRO A 53 -4.67 -7.81 -11.64
CA PRO A 53 -4.37 -9.13 -11.10
C PRO A 53 -3.53 -9.08 -9.80
N SER A 54 -2.63 -8.11 -9.66
CA SER A 54 -1.85 -7.89 -8.43
C SER A 54 -2.76 -7.51 -7.27
N VAL A 55 -3.77 -6.69 -7.55
CA VAL A 55 -4.79 -6.30 -6.57
C VAL A 55 -5.62 -7.51 -6.15
N THR A 56 -6.14 -8.30 -7.10
CA THR A 56 -6.92 -9.51 -6.79
C THR A 56 -6.11 -10.49 -5.94
N GLN A 57 -4.84 -10.71 -6.27
CA GLN A 57 -3.97 -11.56 -5.46
C GLN A 57 -3.78 -11.02 -4.04
N MET A 58 -3.57 -9.71 -3.89
CA MET A 58 -3.42 -9.10 -2.57
C MET A 58 -4.73 -9.16 -1.76
N LEU A 59 -5.88 -8.84 -2.37
CA LEU A 59 -7.18 -8.89 -1.70
C LEU A 59 -7.50 -10.30 -1.18
N ARG A 60 -7.16 -11.35 -1.94
CA ARG A 60 -7.27 -12.74 -1.44
C ARG A 60 -6.39 -12.96 -0.21
N LYS A 61 -5.11 -12.56 -0.25
CA LYS A 61 -4.20 -12.67 0.90
C LYS A 61 -4.69 -11.90 2.13
N LEU A 62 -5.25 -10.70 1.94
CA LEU A 62 -5.78 -9.89 3.02
C LEU A 62 -7.07 -10.49 3.60
N ARG A 63 -7.94 -11.06 2.75
CA ARG A 63 -9.14 -11.77 3.18
C ARG A 63 -8.80 -13.01 3.99
N ASP A 64 -7.82 -13.80 3.53
CA ASP A 64 -7.38 -15.00 4.25
C ASP A 64 -6.77 -14.67 5.62
N ARG A 65 -6.32 -13.42 5.82
CA ARG A 65 -5.88 -12.86 7.10
C ARG A 65 -6.98 -12.16 7.91
N GLY A 66 -8.21 -12.13 7.40
CA GLY A 66 -9.35 -11.45 8.05
C GLY A 66 -9.27 -9.92 8.03
N LEU A 67 -8.41 -9.32 7.21
CA LEU A 67 -8.16 -7.87 7.18
C LEU A 67 -9.14 -7.13 6.26
N VAL A 68 -9.68 -7.80 5.24
CA VAL A 68 -10.66 -7.22 4.32
C VAL A 68 -11.75 -8.24 4.00
N ARG A 69 -12.94 -7.75 3.67
CA ARG A 69 -14.00 -8.56 3.05
C ARG A 69 -13.87 -8.39 1.53
N TYR A 70 -13.62 -9.48 0.83
CA TYR A 70 -13.49 -9.51 -0.63
C TYR A 70 -14.33 -10.67 -1.17
N GLU A 71 -15.33 -10.32 -1.96
CA GLU A 71 -16.31 -11.22 -2.60
C GLU A 71 -16.16 -11.17 -4.13
#